data_AF-A0A7J4KW28-F1
#
_entry.id   AF-A0A7J4KW28-F1
#
_cell.length_a   1.000
_cell.length_b   1.000
_cell.length_c   1.000
_cell.angle_alpha   90.00
_cell.angle_beta   90.00
_cell.angle_gamma   90.00
#
_symmetry.space_group_name_H-M   'P 1'
#
loop_
_entity.id
_entity.type
_entity.pdbx_description
1 polymer ?
#
loop_
_entity_poly.entity_id
_entity_poly.type
_entity_poly.pdbx_seq_one_letter_code
_entity_poly.pdbx_strand_id
1 'polypeptide(L)' 'MEQKGRILIPKHLREEIEIKPGQKVVIEMKDQGLFIKPIKDAREFSLELKGCIKESRIKPSEIKEIWKNSKK' A
#
# COMPACT_ATOMS: atom_id res chain seq x y z
N MET A 1 -25.59 -10.39 20.60
CA MET A 1 -24.45 -9.54 20.17
C MET A 1 -23.16 -10.24 20.54
N GLU A 2 -22.17 -10.33 19.65
CA GLU A 2 -20.84 -10.82 20.02
C GLU A 2 -20.23 -9.89 21.09
N GLN A 3 -20.04 -10.41 22.30
CA GLN A 3 -19.59 -9.64 23.47
C GLN A 3 -18.13 -9.15 23.39
N LYS A 4 -17.41 -9.54 22.32
CA LYS A 4 -15.99 -9.26 22.13
C LYS A 4 -15.69 -8.08 21.18
N GLY A 5 -16.73 -7.35 20.73
CA GLY A 5 -16.55 -6.21 19.82
C GLY A 5 -16.02 -6.59 18.45
N ARG A 6 -16.32 -7.81 17.98
CA ARG A 6 -15.91 -8.30 16.66
C ARG A 6 -16.88 -7.81 15.58
N ILE A 7 -16.34 -7.46 14.42
CA ILE A 7 -17.10 -7.04 13.26
C ILE A 7 -16.78 -8.01 12.12
N LEU A 8 -17.82 -8.55 11.49
CA LEU A 8 -17.68 -9.37 10.29
C LEU A 8 -17.58 -8.45 9.08
N ILE A 9 -16.44 -8.51 8.38
CA ILE A 9 -16.26 -7.81 7.11
C ILE A 9 -16.88 -8.67 5.99
N PRO A 10 -17.88 -8.16 5.26
CA PRO A 10 -18.46 -8.83 4.11
C PRO A 10 -17.41 -9.30 3.10
N LYS A 11 -17.65 -10.44 2.46
CA LYS A 11 -16.68 -11.05 1.53
C LYS A 11 -16.26 -10.11 0.40
N HIS A 12 -17.23 -9.46 -0.24
CA HIS A 12 -16.97 -8.54 -1.36
C HIS A 12 -16.05 -7.38 -0.95
N LEU A 13 -16.29 -6.74 0.21
CA LEU A 13 -15.43 -5.67 0.72
C LEU A 13 -14.02 -6.18 1.02
N ARG A 14 -13.91 -7.39 1.60
CA ARG A 14 -12.61 -7.99 1.94
C ARG A 14 -11.76 -8.26 0.70
N GLU A 15 -12.40 -8.69 -0.39
CA GLU A 15 -11.75 -8.95 -1.67
C GLU A 15 -11.33 -7.64 -2.36
N GLU A 16 -12.17 -6.61 -2.32
CA GLU A 16 -11.88 -5.29 -2.90
C GLU A 16 -10.67 -4.60 -2.25
N ILE A 17 -10.53 -4.73 -0.93
CA ILE A 17 -9.40 -4.15 -0.16
C ILE A 17 -8.25 -5.14 0.07
N GLU A 18 -8.30 -6.30 -0.60
CA GLU A 18 -7.26 -7.35 -0.60
C GLU A 18 -6.80 -7.81 0.80
N ILE A 19 -7.71 -7.82 1.79
CA ILE A 19 -7.38 -8.27 3.15
C ILE A 19 -7.40 -9.80 3.22
N LYS A 20 -6.27 -10.40 3.58
CA LYS A 20 -6.14 -11.84 3.77
C LYS A 20 -6.56 -12.25 5.19
N PRO A 21 -7.10 -13.47 5.38
CA PRO A 21 -7.36 -14.00 6.72
C PRO A 21 -6.10 -13.96 7.60
N GLY A 22 -6.22 -13.46 8.83
CA GLY A 22 -5.11 -13.33 9.77
C GLY A 22 -4.19 -12.13 9.53
N GLN A 23 -4.43 -11.32 8.49
CA GLN A 23 -3.67 -10.10 8.24
C GLN A 23 -3.96 -9.05 9.31
N LYS A 24 -2.90 -8.40 9.81
CA LYS A 24 -3.03 -7.28 10.73
C LYS A 24 -3.54 -6.04 9.99
N VAL A 25 -4.42 -5.30 10.65
CA VAL A 25 -5.01 -4.06 10.12
C VAL A 25 -4.85 -2.93 11.12
N VAL A 26 -4.80 -1.70 10.61
CA VAL A 26 -4.92 -0.49 11.42
C VAL A 26 -6.38 -0.06 11.41
N ILE A 27 -6.91 0.28 12.59
CA ILE A 27 -8.25 0.85 12.75
C ILE A 27 -8.08 2.30 13.20
N GLU A 28 -8.62 3.22 12.42
CA GLU A 28 -8.63 4.66 12.71
C GLU A 28 -10.07 5.14 12.89
N MET A 29 -10.32 5.91 13.95
CA MET A 29 -11.61 6.59 14.12
C MET A 29 -11.55 7.95 13.43
N LYS A 30 -12.53 8.21 12.57
CA LYS A 30 -12.75 9.50 11.90
C LYS A 30 -14.15 10.01 12.21
N ASP A 31 -14.41 11.28 11.90
CA ASP A 31 -15.70 11.94 12.17
C ASP A 31 -16.90 11.17 11.59
N GLN A 32 -16.71 10.44 10.49
CA GLN A 32 -17.75 9.66 9.81
C GLN A 32 -17.55 8.13 9.90
N GLY A 33 -16.87 7.64 10.94
CA GLY A 33 -16.84 6.21 11.26
C GLY A 33 -15.44 5.62 11.35
N LEU A 34 -15.35 4.31 11.13
CA LEU A 34 -14.11 3.54 11.27
C LEU A 34 -13.44 3.31 9.91
N PHE A 35 -12.19 3.72 9.80
CA PHE A 35 -11.32 3.39 8.67
C PHE A 35 -10.49 2.15 9.01
N ILE A 36 -10.55 1.14 8.14
CA ILE A 36 -9.76 -0.09 8.27
C ILE A 36 -8.75 -0.12 7.14
N LYS A 37 -7.46 -0.18 7.47
CA LYS A 37 -6.37 -0.23 6.49
C LYS A 37 -5.53 -1.50 6.68
N PRO A 38 -5.25 -2.29 5.64
CA PRO A 38 -4.28 -3.38 5.74
C PRO A 38 -2.90 -2.82 6.07
N ILE A 39 -2.19 -3.49 6.99
CA ILE A 39 -0.77 -3.21 7.19
C ILE A 39 -0.02 -3.85 6.01
N LYS A 40 0.67 -3.03 5.22
CA LYS A 40 1.63 -3.48 4.21
C LYS A 40 3.03 -3.24 4.75
N ASP A 41 3.89 -4.27 4.77
CA ASP A 41 5.31 -4.08 5.03
C ASP A 41 5.92 -3.31 3.85
N ALA A 42 6.64 -2.21 4.13
CA ALA A 42 7.19 -1.36 3.07
C ALA A 42 8.15 -2.11 2.14
N ARG A 43 8.84 -3.14 2.63
CA ARG A 43 9.74 -3.98 1.81
C ARG A 43 8.94 -4.92 0.94
N GLU A 44 7.92 -5.59 1.48
CA GLU A 44 7.01 -6.42 0.67
C GLU A 44 6.29 -5.59 -0.39
N PHE A 45 5.79 -4.41 -0.01
CA PHE A 45 5.17 -3.47 -0.95
C PHE A 45 6.15 -3.06 -2.05
N SER A 46 7.41 -2.78 -1.72
CA SER A 46 8.43 -2.41 -2.70
C SER A 46 8.75 -3.56 -3.68
N LEU A 47 8.60 -4.82 -3.26
CA LEU A 47 8.75 -5.98 -4.14
C LEU A 47 7.53 -6.16 -5.07
N GLU A 48 6.34 -5.77 -4.62
CA GLU A 48 5.11 -5.79 -5.43
C GLU A 48 5.06 -4.64 -6.46
N LEU A 49 5.84 -3.57 -6.25
CA LEU A 49 5.98 -2.47 -7.20
C LEU A 49 6.66 -2.99 -8.48
N LYS A 50 5.85 -3.36 -9.47
CA LYS A 50 6.31 -3.57 -10.84
C LYS A 50 6.76 -2.23 -11.40
N GLY A 51 8.06 -1.98 -11.40
CA GLY A 51 8.62 -0.84 -12.13
C GLY A 51 8.14 -0.86 -13.58
N CYS A 52 7.68 0.27 -14.09
CA CYS A 52 7.25 0.41 -15.50
C CYS A 52 8.41 0.25 -16.50
N ILE A 53 9.65 0.14 -16.01
CA ILE A 53 10.86 0.07 -16.84
C ILE A 53 11.32 -1.39 -16.85
N LYS A 54 10.86 -2.13 -17.86
CA LYS A 54 11.27 -3.54 -18.06
C LYS A 54 12.70 -3.64 -18.60
N GLU A 55 13.14 -2.65 -19.36
CA GLU A 55 14.49 -2.53 -19.90
C GLU A 55 14.86 -1.04 -20.00
N SER A 56 16.08 -0.69 -19.59
CA SER A 56 16.65 0.64 -19.79
C SER A 56 18.02 0.48 -20.43
N ARG A 57 18.26 1.17 -21.54
CA ARG A 57 19.60 1.27 -22.16
C ARG A 57 20.53 2.23 -21.40
N ILE A 58 19.99 2.96 -20.42
CA ILE A 58 20.69 4.02 -19.68
C ILE A 58 20.81 3.59 -18.22
N LYS A 59 22.01 3.72 -17.65
CA LYS A 59 22.25 3.38 -16.26
C LYS A 59 21.53 4.41 -15.37
N PRO A 60 20.88 4.00 -14.26
CA PRO A 60 20.18 4.93 -13.35
C PRO A 60 21.06 6.08 -12.83
N SER A 61 22.37 5.90 -12.77
CA SER A 61 23.35 6.94 -12.43
C SER A 61 23.41 8.07 -13.45
N GLU A 62 23.22 7.78 -14.74
CA GLU A 62 23.23 8.75 -15.83
C GLU A 62 21.94 9.60 -15.84
N ILE A 63 20.82 9.01 -15.42
CA ILE A 63 19.53 9.72 -15.26
C ILE A 63 19.59 10.76 -14.13
N LYS A 64 20.48 10.63 -13.15
CA LYS A 64 20.57 11.67 -12.09
C LYS A 64 21.17 12.99 -12.60
N GLU A 65 21.74 13.03 -13.80
CA GLU A 65 22.31 14.25 -14.37
C GLU A 65 21.26 15.26 -14.86
N ILE A 66 20.06 14.81 -15.28
CA ILE A 66 18.97 15.72 -15.70
C ILE A 66 18.51 16.66 -14.57
N TRP A 67 18.69 16.25 -13.30
CA TRP A 67 18.35 17.05 -12.13
C TRP A 67 19.44 18.06 -11.74
N LYS A 68 20.67 17.93 -12.26
CA LYS A 68 21.77 18.87 -11.97
C LYS A 68 21.56 20.24 -12.64
N ASN A 69 20.82 20.30 -13.75
CA ASN A 69 20.59 21.54 -14.51
C ASN A 69 19.28 22.27 -14.18
N SER A 70 18.53 21.82 -13.17
CA SER A 70 17.30 22.51 -12.72
C SER A 70 17.55 23.69 -11.77
N LYS A 71 18.80 24.14 -11.59
CA LYS A 71 19.09 25.42 -10.93
C LYS A 71 19.19 26.52 -11.98
N LYS A 72 18.06 27.16 -12.27
CA LYS A 72 18.03 28.54 -12.75
C LYS A 72 16.81 29.25 -12.20
#